data_AF-A0A917ZSQ1-F1
#
_entry.id   AF-A0A917ZSQ1-F1
#
_cell.length_a   1.000
_cell.length_b   1.000
_cell.length_c   1.000
_cell.angle_alpha   90.00
_cell.angle_beta   90.00
_cell.angle_gamma   90.00
#
_symmetry.space_group_name_H-M   'P 1'
#
loop_
_entity.id
_entity.type
_entity.pdbx_description
1 polymer ?
#
loop_
_entity_poly.entity_id
_entity_poly.type
_entity_poly.pdbx_seq_one_letter_code
_entity_poly.pdbx_strand_id
1 'polypeptide(L)'
;MTPEQRRIRATLGAHSLWSKVDDPTAHTCPARTAFLSRFEREVDPDGVLTPGERSRRAEHARKAYFQRLALASSKARAAKAADRNGGGCGAA
;
A
#
# COMPACT_ATOMS: atom_id res chain seq x y z
N MET A 1 13.64 -18.74 -12.81
CA MET A 1 12.17 -18.55 -12.76
C MET A 1 11.82 -17.34 -13.60
N THR A 2 11.05 -17.50 -14.67
CA THR A 2 10.62 -16.40 -15.56
C THR A 2 9.59 -15.49 -14.88
N PRO A 3 9.34 -14.26 -15.34
CA PRO A 3 8.30 -13.39 -14.77
C PRO A 3 6.92 -14.05 -14.66
N GLU A 4 6.53 -14.81 -15.68
CA GLU A 4 5.25 -15.54 -15.70
C GLU A 4 5.20 -16.65 -14.63
N GLN A 5 6.27 -17.45 -14.51
CA GLN A 5 6.37 -18.47 -13.47
C GLN A 5 6.31 -17.87 -12.06
N ARG A 6 6.86 -16.66 -11.84
CA ARG A 6 6.74 -15.96 -10.56
C ARG A 6 5.29 -15.61 -10.23
N ARG A 7 4.52 -15.15 -11.21
CA ARG A 7 3.10 -14.79 -11.06
C ARG A 7 2.28 -16.02 -10.67
N ILE A 8 2.43 -17.11 -11.41
CA ILE A 8 1.72 -18.38 -11.14
C ILE A 8 2.00 -18.86 -9.71
N ARG A 9 3.28 -18.87 -9.30
CA ARG A 9 3.68 -19.27 -7.93
C ARG A 9 3.04 -18.39 -6.86
N ALA A 10 3.00 -17.07 -7.07
CA ALA A 10 2.36 -16.15 -6.13
C ALA A 10 0.85 -16.41 -6.00
N THR A 11 0.16 -16.62 -7.13
CA THR A 11 -1.26 -16.96 -7.17
C THR A 11 -1.55 -18.28 -6.46
N LEU A 12 -0.74 -19.32 -6.70
CA LEU A 12 -0.88 -20.61 -6.01
C LEU A 12 -0.75 -20.46 -4.49
N GLY A 13 0.23 -19.67 -4.04
CA GLY A 13 0.43 -19.38 -2.62
C GLY A 13 -0.76 -18.66 -1.99
N ALA A 14 -1.32 -17.66 -2.69
CA ALA A 14 -2.50 -16.94 -2.22
C ALA A 14 -3.71 -17.87 -2.06
N HIS A 15 -4.06 -18.65 -3.08
CA HIS A 15 -5.20 -19.58 -2.98
C HIS A 15 -4.98 -20.65 -1.91
N SER A 16 -3.74 -21.17 -1.78
CA SER A 16 -3.40 -22.18 -0.78
C SER A 16 -3.44 -21.65 0.66
N LEU A 17 -3.15 -20.36 0.87
CA LEU A 17 -3.30 -19.70 2.17
C LEU A 17 -4.78 -19.51 2.48
N TRP A 18 -5.52 -18.87 1.56
CA TRP A 18 -6.91 -18.52 1.78
C TRP A 18 -7.85 -19.73 1.87
N SER A 19 -7.48 -20.89 1.31
CA SER A 19 -8.22 -22.13 1.52
C SER A 19 -8.13 -22.68 2.95
N LYS A 20 -7.23 -22.15 3.79
CA LYS A 20 -6.98 -22.60 5.17
C LYS A 20 -7.40 -21.56 6.22
N VAL A 21 -7.86 -20.39 5.80
CA VAL A 21 -8.22 -19.29 6.70
C VAL A 21 -9.73 -19.32 6.91
N ASP A 22 -10.15 -19.64 8.13
CA ASP A 22 -11.57 -19.73 8.49
C ASP A 22 -12.24 -18.34 8.58
N ASP A 23 -11.54 -17.35 9.17
CA ASP A 23 -11.99 -15.96 9.24
C ASP A 23 -10.96 -15.03 8.55
N PRO A 24 -11.27 -14.54 7.33
CA PRO A 24 -10.40 -13.61 6.61
C PRO A 24 -10.16 -12.27 7.30
N THR A 25 -11.16 -11.79 8.06
CA THR A 25 -11.07 -10.50 8.77
C THR A 25 -10.14 -10.63 9.96
N ALA A 26 -10.29 -11.70 10.76
CA ALA A 26 -9.39 -11.97 11.88
C ALA A 26 -7.94 -12.19 11.41
N HIS A 27 -7.74 -12.88 10.28
CA HIS A 27 -6.39 -13.12 9.74
C HIS A 27 -5.63 -11.82 9.43
N THR A 28 -6.32 -10.81 8.89
CA THR A 28 -5.71 -9.52 8.50
C THR A 28 -5.77 -8.46 9.60
N CYS A 29 -6.55 -8.68 10.66
CA CYS A 29 -6.74 -7.72 11.75
C CYS A 29 -5.43 -7.27 12.41
N PRO A 30 -4.50 -8.16 12.82
CA PRO A 30 -3.24 -7.74 13.44
C PRO A 30 -2.40 -6.84 12.54
N ALA A 31 -2.33 -7.15 11.25
CA ALA A 31 -1.60 -6.35 10.27
C ALA A 31 -2.23 -4.97 10.08
N ARG A 32 -3.57 -4.89 10.03
CA ARG A 32 -4.31 -3.63 9.95
C ARG A 32 -4.07 -2.78 11.20
N THR A 33 -4.14 -3.38 12.38
CA THR A 33 -3.90 -2.69 13.65
C THR A 33 -2.48 -2.16 13.72
N ALA A 34 -1.48 -2.97 13.36
CA ALA A 34 -0.08 -2.53 13.31
C ALA A 34 0.11 -1.35 12.33
N PHE A 35 -0.45 -1.46 11.12
CA PHE A 35 -0.38 -0.38 10.13
C PHE A 35 -1.04 0.91 10.61
N LEU A 36 -2.17 0.84 11.30
CA LEU A 36 -2.85 2.03 11.83
C LEU A 36 -2.09 2.64 13.02
N SER A 37 -1.59 1.80 13.92
CA SER A 37 -0.85 2.25 15.13
C SER A 37 0.40 3.06 14.82
N ARG A 38 1.01 2.86 13.64
CA ARG A 38 2.20 3.61 13.24
C ARG A 38 1.94 5.12 13.17
N PHE A 39 0.73 5.52 12.76
CA PHE A 39 0.40 6.94 12.56
C PHE A 39 0.24 7.65 13.89
N GLU A 40 -0.29 6.97 14.91
CA GLU A 40 -0.34 7.50 16.27
C GLU A 40 1.06 7.74 16.83
N ARG A 41 1.99 6.81 16.60
CA ARG A 41 3.41 6.96 17.00
C ARG A 41 4.13 8.06 16.21
N GLU A 42 3.80 8.23 14.94
CA GLU A 42 4.39 9.26 14.07
C GLU A 42 3.96 10.68 14.49
N VAL A 43 2.71 10.86 14.95
CA VAL A 43 2.19 12.17 15.35
C VAL A 43 2.41 12.51 16.82
N ASP A 44 2.69 11.51 17.66
CA ASP A 44 2.96 11.67 19.08
C ASP A 44 4.04 10.69 19.59
N PRO A 45 5.32 10.88 19.21
CA PRO A 45 6.40 9.99 19.65
C PRO A 45 6.59 9.99 21.17
N ASP A 46 6.41 11.15 21.81
CA ASP A 46 6.62 11.35 23.24
C ASP A 46 5.35 11.09 24.08
N GLY A 47 4.22 10.82 23.45
CA GLY A 47 2.97 10.44 24.13
C GLY A 47 2.29 11.59 24.89
N VAL A 48 2.58 12.84 24.56
CA VAL A 48 2.15 14.03 25.31
C VAL A 48 0.74 14.49 24.93
N LEU A 49 0.27 14.14 23.74
CA LEU A 49 -1.05 14.57 23.26
C LEU A 49 -2.18 13.80 23.95
N THR A 50 -3.32 14.48 24.12
CA THR A 50 -4.55 13.82 24.56
C THR A 50 -5.00 12.79 23.52
N PRO A 51 -5.71 11.71 23.91
CA PRO A 51 -6.13 10.66 22.98
C PRO A 51 -6.95 11.18 21.79
N GLY A 52 -7.84 12.17 22.02
CA GLY A 52 -8.64 12.77 20.95
C GLY A 52 -7.79 13.53 19.94
N GLU A 53 -6.82 14.32 20.42
CA GLU A 53 -5.97 15.13 19.56
C GLU A 53 -4.95 14.27 18.81
N ARG A 54 -4.44 13.21 19.46
CA ARG A 54 -3.61 12.17 18.84
C ARG A 54 -4.35 11.47 17.71
N SER A 55 -5.60 11.02 17.95
CA SER A 55 -6.43 10.37 16.94
C SER A 55 -6.70 11.30 15.74
N ARG A 56 -7.12 12.55 16.00
CA ARG A 56 -7.33 13.55 14.93
C ARG A 56 -6.08 13.73 14.07
N ARG A 57 -4.90 13.89 14.69
CA ARG A 57 -3.64 14.03 13.96
C ARG A 57 -3.28 12.76 13.20
N ALA A 58 -3.44 11.58 13.80
CA ALA A 58 -3.16 10.29 13.16
C ALA A 58 -4.04 10.07 11.91
N GLU A 59 -5.31 10.47 11.96
CA GLU A 59 -6.19 10.42 10.79
C GLU A 59 -5.71 11.31 9.64
N HIS A 60 -5.26 12.53 9.96
CA HIS A 60 -4.67 13.43 8.96
C HIS A 60 -3.36 12.88 8.40
N ALA A 61 -2.48 12.31 9.23
CA ALA A 61 -1.25 11.66 8.80
C ALA A 61 -1.54 10.48 7.86
N ARG A 62 -2.55 9.66 8.18
CA ARG A 62 -3.02 8.56 7.32
C ARG A 62 -3.51 9.07 5.96
N LYS A 63 -4.33 10.12 5.93
CA LYS A 63 -4.82 10.74 4.69
C LYS A 63 -3.66 11.26 3.84
N ALA A 64 -2.72 11.98 4.46
CA ALA A 64 -1.54 12.50 3.78
C ALA A 64 -0.67 11.38 3.19
N TYR A 65 -0.47 10.28 3.91
CA TYR A 65 0.28 9.12 3.42
C TYR A 65 -0.30 8.56 2.11
N PHE A 66 -1.61 8.33 2.06
CA PHE A 66 -2.25 7.81 0.84
C PHE A 66 -2.27 8.84 -0.29
N GLN A 67 -2.41 10.14 0.01
CA GLN A 67 -2.30 11.20 -0.99
C GLN A 67 -0.90 11.25 -1.63
N ARG A 68 0.17 11.13 -0.83
CA ARG A 68 1.54 11.04 -1.35
C ARG A 68 1.72 9.83 -2.28
N LEU A 69 1.18 8.67 -1.88
CA LEU A 69 1.24 7.45 -2.70
C LEU A 69 0.48 7.63 -4.03
N ALA A 70 -0.72 8.21 -3.99
CA ALA A 70 -1.51 8.49 -5.18
C ALA A 70 -0.80 9.47 -6.13
N LEU A 71 -0.19 10.53 -5.60
CA LEU A 71 0.59 11.48 -6.38
C LEU A 71 1.80 10.82 -7.05
N ALA A 72 2.56 10.02 -6.30
CA ALA A 72 3.70 9.27 -6.84
C ALA A 72 3.27 8.32 -7.96
N SER A 73 2.16 7.60 -7.76
CA SER A 73 1.57 6.70 -8.75
C SER A 73 1.12 7.45 -10.02
N SER A 74 0.50 8.62 -9.86
CA SER A 74 0.10 9.48 -10.98
C SER A 74 1.29 9.92 -11.82
N LYS A 75 2.35 10.41 -11.17
CA LYS A 75 3.62 10.80 -11.82
C LYS A 75 4.24 9.63 -12.58
N ALA A 76 4.29 8.44 -11.98
CA ALA A 76 4.86 7.25 -12.62
C ALA A 76 4.07 6.83 -13.88
N ARG A 77 2.74 6.86 -13.83
CA ARG A 77 1.89 6.58 -15.00
C ARG A 77 2.09 7.61 -16.11
N ALA A 78 2.17 8.89 -15.77
CA ALA A 78 2.42 9.96 -16.74
C ALA A 78 3.77 9.77 -17.47
N ALA A 79 4.83 9.44 -16.72
CA ALA A 79 6.15 9.15 -17.31
C ALA A 79 6.11 7.94 -18.26
N LYS A 80 5.42 6.86 -17.88
CA LYS A 80 5.26 5.68 -18.74
C LYS A 80 4.41 5.94 -19.98
N ALA A 81 3.40 6.80 -19.88
CA ALA A 81 2.63 7.21 -21.04
C ALA A 81 3.48 8.04 -22.02
N ALA A 82 4.30 8.97 -21.52
CA ALA A 82 5.23 9.74 -22.33
C ALA A 82 6.28 8.85 -23.03
N ASP A 83 6.83 7.88 -22.32
CA ASP A 83 7.79 6.89 -22.85
C ASP A 83 7.19 6.06 -24.00
N ARG A 84 5.97 5.55 -23.83
CA ARG A 84 5.26 4.82 -24.90
C ARG A 84 4.94 5.69 -26.11
N ASN A 85 4.60 6.97 -25.90
CA ASN A 85 4.29 7.90 -27.00
C ASN A 85 5.57 8.38 -27.71
N GLY A 86 6.71 8.46 -27.01
CA GLY A 86 8.01 8.83 -27.59
C GLY A 86 8.72 7.68 -28.31
N GLY A 87 8.46 6.43 -27.94
CA GLY A 87 9.02 5.23 -28.58
C GLY A 87 8.26 4.72 -29.82
N GLY A 88 7.20 5.41 -30.25
CA GLY A 88 6.35 5.00 -31.38
C GLY A 88 6.87 5.37 -32.78
N CYS A 89 8.01 6.06 -32.89
CA CYS A 89 8.66 6.34 -34.16
C CYS A 89 9.96 5.51 -34.27
N GLY A 90 9.83 4.25 -34.69
CA GLY A 90 11.00 3.37 -34.77
C GLY A 90 10.67 1.88 -34.99
N ALA A 91 9.76 1.57 -35.91
CA ALA A 91 9.71 0.24 -36.52
C ALA A 91 9.25 0.44 -37.98
N ALA A 92 10.26 0.54 -38.85
CA ALA A 92 10.13 0.30 -40.28
C ALA A 92 10.03 -1.21 -40.54
#